data_AF-A0A258F250-F1
#
_entry.id   AF-A0A258F250-F1
#
_cell.length_a   1.000
_cell.length_b   1.000
_cell.length_c   1.000
_cell.angle_alpha   90.00
_cell.angle_beta   90.00
_cell.angle_gamma   90.00
#
_symmetry.space_group_name_H-M   'P 1'
#
loop_
_entity.id
_entity.type
_entity.pdbx_description
1 polymer ?
#
loop_
_entity_poly.entity_id
_entity_poly.type
_entity_poly.pdbx_seq_one_letter_code
_entity_poly.pdbx_strand_id
1 'polypeptide(L)'
;LELGQGAVQGFDIVAMLQTLDPAYVGEGQQTSFDGLAGTFTIAGGVLSNSDLKLVAPSLTAAGAGEVDLGARTLDYGIRPTALAAEDGTGGVMVPLLITGPWAEPRFRLDLEGLAREKMEAEVKAAAAEAEARIRSELEKRLEDELGISLSPDPVEEAVVPEALAPETLLDPVAPKPEDVLEDEARKALEAILGGN
;
A
#
# COMPACT_ATOMS: atom_id res chain seq x y z
N LEU A 1 5.31 -12.69 -9.09
CA LEU A 1 6.09 -12.81 -10.34
C LEU A 1 7.35 -11.98 -10.17
N GLU A 2 8.49 -12.52 -10.54
CA GLU A 2 9.75 -11.80 -10.56
C GLU A 2 10.48 -12.14 -11.86
N LEU A 3 10.94 -11.11 -12.56
CA LEU A 3 11.68 -11.18 -13.81
C LEU A 3 13.00 -10.44 -13.61
N GLY A 4 14.08 -11.02 -14.14
CA GLY A 4 15.39 -10.35 -14.22
C GLY A 4 15.44 -9.32 -15.35
N GLN A 5 16.61 -9.12 -15.94
CA GLN A 5 16.80 -8.12 -16.99
C GLN A 5 15.92 -8.41 -18.22
N GLY A 6 15.35 -7.36 -18.80
CA GLY A 6 14.47 -7.46 -19.96
C GLY A 6 14.13 -6.10 -20.56
N ALA A 7 13.17 -6.09 -21.48
CA ALA A 7 12.65 -4.87 -22.08
C ALA A 7 11.14 -4.99 -22.32
N VAL A 8 10.41 -3.92 -22.00
CA VAL A 8 9.01 -3.78 -22.41
C VAL A 8 8.98 -3.07 -23.76
N GLN A 9 8.27 -3.65 -24.73
CA GLN A 9 8.16 -3.10 -26.07
C GLN A 9 6.90 -2.24 -26.22
N GLY A 10 6.96 -1.28 -27.14
CA GLY A 10 5.82 -0.43 -27.52
C GLY A 10 5.82 0.95 -26.86
N PHE A 11 6.73 1.23 -25.92
CA PHE A 11 6.88 2.56 -25.32
C PHE A 11 8.23 2.75 -24.65
N ASP A 12 8.72 4.00 -24.62
CA ASP A 12 9.97 4.40 -23.96
C ASP A 12 9.68 5.42 -22.86
N ILE A 13 9.59 4.95 -21.61
CA ILE A 13 9.27 5.81 -20.45
C ILE A 13 10.41 6.81 -20.20
N VAL A 14 11.67 6.43 -20.45
CA VAL A 14 12.80 7.32 -20.21
C VAL A 14 12.69 8.54 -21.13
N ALA A 15 12.45 8.30 -22.42
CA ALA A 15 12.27 9.38 -23.39
C ALA A 15 11.02 10.22 -23.09
N MET A 16 9.90 9.60 -22.71
CA MET A 16 8.70 10.33 -22.27
C MET A 16 8.98 11.27 -21.11
N LEU A 17 9.72 10.81 -20.09
CA LEU A 17 10.03 11.63 -18.92
C LEU A 17 11.02 12.76 -19.21
N GLN A 18 12.01 12.50 -20.06
CA GLN A 18 13.00 13.51 -20.44
C GLN A 18 12.40 14.64 -21.29
N THR A 19 11.39 14.32 -22.10
CA THR A 19 10.75 15.27 -23.03
C THR A 19 9.40 15.78 -22.56
N LEU A 20 8.81 15.13 -21.54
CA LEU A 20 7.42 15.30 -21.11
C LEU A 20 6.41 15.10 -22.25
N ASP A 21 6.74 14.25 -23.21
CA ASP A 21 5.92 13.94 -24.38
C ASP A 21 5.45 12.47 -24.35
N PRO A 22 4.14 12.18 -24.27
CA PRO A 22 3.62 10.82 -24.32
C PRO A 22 3.70 10.18 -25.72
N ALA A 23 4.21 10.87 -26.74
CA ALA A 23 4.32 10.37 -28.11
C ALA A 23 5.41 9.30 -28.32
N TYR A 24 6.24 9.01 -27.33
CA TYR A 24 7.29 7.97 -27.38
C TYR A 24 6.71 6.55 -27.25
N VAL A 25 5.73 6.23 -28.11
CA VAL A 25 4.97 4.97 -28.17
C VAL A 25 4.99 4.41 -29.59
N GLY A 26 4.84 3.09 -29.72
CA GLY A 26 4.77 2.39 -31.00
C GLY A 26 6.01 1.55 -31.31
N GLU A 27 6.12 1.15 -32.58
CA GLU A 27 7.16 0.25 -33.05
C GLU A 27 8.57 0.85 -32.85
N GLY A 28 9.51 0.04 -32.36
CA GLY A 28 10.88 0.46 -32.07
C GLY A 28 11.07 1.15 -30.71
N GLN A 29 9.98 1.57 -30.07
CA GLN A 29 10.04 2.11 -28.70
C GLN A 29 10.12 0.98 -27.68
N GLN A 30 11.03 1.10 -26.73
CA GLN A 30 11.17 0.11 -25.66
C GLN A 30 11.70 0.75 -24.37
N THR A 31 11.31 0.16 -23.24
CA THR A 31 11.85 0.50 -21.93
C THR A 31 12.59 -0.70 -21.37
N SER A 32 13.92 -0.62 -21.35
CA SER A 32 14.77 -1.64 -20.74
C SER A 32 14.70 -1.59 -19.22
N PHE A 33 14.76 -2.73 -18.56
CA PHE A 33 14.75 -2.87 -17.11
C PHE A 33 15.74 -3.93 -16.65
N ASP A 34 16.28 -3.74 -15.44
CA ASP A 34 17.14 -4.70 -14.77
C ASP A 34 16.34 -5.73 -13.96
N GLY A 35 15.15 -5.35 -13.50
CA GLY A 35 14.23 -6.24 -12.81
C GLY A 35 12.79 -5.73 -12.81
N LEU A 36 11.85 -6.67 -12.83
CA LEU A 36 10.42 -6.42 -12.75
C LEU A 36 9.77 -7.42 -11.79
N ALA A 37 9.04 -6.91 -10.81
CA ALA A 37 8.38 -7.71 -9.79
C ALA A 37 6.93 -7.24 -9.58
N GLY A 38 6.07 -8.13 -9.12
CA GLY A 38 4.69 -7.81 -8.77
C GLY A 38 3.83 -9.06 -8.57
N THR A 39 2.68 -8.87 -7.93
CA THR A 39 1.64 -9.88 -7.75
C THR A 39 0.45 -9.55 -8.64
N PHE A 40 -0.21 -10.59 -9.16
CA PHE A 40 -1.41 -10.40 -9.96
C PHE A 40 -2.44 -11.45 -9.61
N THR A 41 -3.70 -11.08 -9.72
CA THR A 41 -4.84 -11.98 -9.62
C THR A 41 -5.60 -11.95 -10.93
N ILE A 42 -6.21 -13.07 -11.30
CA ILE A 42 -7.06 -13.14 -12.49
C ILE A 42 -8.41 -13.67 -12.03
N ALA A 43 -9.46 -12.87 -12.20
CA ALA A 43 -10.82 -13.23 -11.85
C ALA A 43 -11.77 -12.75 -12.96
N GLY A 44 -12.68 -13.62 -13.40
CA GLY A 44 -13.66 -13.25 -14.43
C GLY A 44 -13.09 -12.79 -15.77
N GLY A 45 -11.83 -13.14 -16.08
CA GLY A 45 -11.14 -12.66 -17.28
C GLY A 45 -10.45 -11.31 -17.13
N VAL A 46 -10.48 -10.70 -15.95
CA VAL A 46 -9.74 -9.47 -15.63
C VAL A 46 -8.51 -9.82 -14.81
N LEU A 47 -7.35 -9.38 -15.26
CA LEU A 47 -6.10 -9.41 -14.50
C LEU A 47 -5.98 -8.10 -13.72
N SER A 48 -5.79 -8.18 -12.41
CA SER A 48 -5.56 -7.01 -11.55
C SER A 48 -4.19 -7.12 -10.89
N ASN A 49 -3.45 -6.01 -10.85
CA ASN A 49 -2.16 -5.87 -10.18
C ASN A 49 -2.13 -4.56 -9.40
N SER A 50 -1.55 -4.57 -8.19
CA SER A 50 -1.54 -3.42 -7.27
C SER A 50 -0.14 -3.00 -6.82
N ASP A 51 0.89 -3.74 -7.20
CA ASP A 51 2.23 -3.68 -6.62
C ASP A 51 3.35 -3.92 -7.65
N LEU A 52 3.11 -3.62 -8.94
CA LEU A 52 4.17 -3.71 -9.93
C LEU A 52 5.32 -2.79 -9.52
N LYS A 53 6.53 -3.32 -9.57
CA LYS A 53 7.78 -2.61 -9.38
C LYS A 53 8.72 -2.93 -10.52
N LEU A 54 9.22 -1.89 -11.18
CA LEU A 54 10.21 -1.97 -12.24
C LEU A 54 11.43 -1.17 -11.82
N VAL A 55 12.62 -1.76 -12.00
CA VAL A 55 13.90 -1.12 -11.76
C VAL A 55 14.69 -1.11 -13.06
N ALA A 56 15.17 0.06 -13.46
CA ALA A 56 15.99 0.28 -14.65
C ALA A 56 17.18 1.18 -14.31
N PRO A 57 18.22 1.24 -15.16
CA PRO A 57 19.42 2.02 -14.87
C PRO A 57 19.18 3.52 -14.63
N SER A 58 18.18 4.10 -15.29
CA SER A 58 17.89 5.54 -15.26
C SER A 58 16.56 5.90 -14.61
N LEU A 59 15.75 4.91 -14.21
CA LEU A 59 14.47 5.15 -13.57
C LEU A 59 14.04 3.96 -12.69
N THR A 60 13.13 4.24 -11.78
CA THR A 60 12.30 3.22 -11.13
C THR A 60 10.83 3.51 -11.47
N ALA A 61 9.98 2.49 -11.47
CA ALA A 61 8.56 2.69 -11.66
C ALA A 61 7.74 1.78 -10.75
N ALA A 62 6.67 2.33 -10.17
CA ALA A 62 5.61 1.56 -9.55
C ALA A 62 4.41 1.49 -10.50
N GLY A 63 3.63 0.44 -10.45
CA GLY A 63 2.43 0.31 -11.28
C GLY A 63 1.29 -0.40 -10.57
N ALA A 64 0.07 -0.03 -10.96
CA ALA A 64 -1.15 -0.67 -10.52
C ALA A 64 -2.24 -0.46 -11.56
N GLY A 65 -3.16 -1.42 -11.68
CA GLY A 65 -4.29 -1.35 -12.57
C GLY A 65 -4.78 -2.72 -13.02
N GLU A 66 -5.56 -2.69 -14.10
CA GLU A 66 -6.30 -3.84 -14.60
C GLU A 66 -6.12 -4.04 -16.10
N VAL A 67 -6.16 -5.31 -16.51
CA VAL A 67 -6.16 -5.73 -17.90
C VAL A 67 -7.33 -6.70 -18.09
N ASP A 68 -8.34 -6.28 -18.84
CA ASP A 68 -9.43 -7.14 -19.26
C ASP A 68 -8.96 -8.00 -20.45
N LEU A 69 -8.74 -9.28 -20.19
CA LEU A 69 -8.25 -10.25 -21.17
C LEU A 69 -9.34 -10.63 -22.19
N GLY A 70 -10.62 -10.51 -21.81
CA GLY A 70 -11.76 -10.80 -22.67
C GLY A 70 -12.06 -9.65 -23.62
N ALA A 71 -12.25 -8.45 -23.07
CA ALA A 71 -12.48 -7.22 -23.82
C ALA A 71 -11.21 -6.69 -24.50
N ARG A 72 -10.03 -7.20 -24.11
CA ARG A 72 -8.72 -6.82 -24.66
C ARG A 72 -8.39 -5.35 -24.44
N THR A 73 -8.75 -4.87 -23.26
CA THR A 73 -8.54 -3.49 -22.83
C THR A 73 -7.68 -3.46 -21.58
N LEU A 74 -7.01 -2.34 -21.37
CA LEU A 74 -6.26 -2.08 -20.15
C LEU A 74 -6.65 -0.72 -19.57
N ASP A 75 -6.56 -0.62 -18.26
CA ASP A 75 -6.61 0.61 -17.48
C ASP A 75 -5.50 0.50 -16.43
N TYR A 76 -4.35 1.10 -16.72
CA TYR A 76 -3.14 0.85 -15.98
C TYR A 76 -2.37 2.14 -15.71
N GLY A 77 -2.09 2.39 -14.43
CA GLY A 77 -1.33 3.55 -13.97
C GLY A 77 0.11 3.14 -13.67
N ILE A 78 1.07 3.82 -14.30
CA ILE A 78 2.49 3.71 -14.01
C ILE A 78 2.97 5.02 -13.39
N ARG A 79 3.73 4.92 -12.31
CA ARG A 79 4.36 6.04 -11.59
C ARG A 79 5.88 5.92 -11.70
N PRO A 80 6.45 6.29 -12.85
CA PRO A 80 7.89 6.30 -13.03
C PRO A 80 8.51 7.50 -12.29
N THR A 81 9.68 7.26 -11.72
CA THR A 81 10.53 8.23 -11.04
C THR A 81 11.91 8.18 -11.67
N ALA A 82 12.34 9.28 -12.28
CA ALA A 82 13.66 9.43 -12.89
C ALA A 82 14.47 10.50 -12.16
N LEU A 83 15.77 10.59 -12.46
CA LEU A 83 16.69 11.60 -11.90
C LEU A 83 16.80 11.57 -10.36
N ALA A 84 16.44 10.46 -9.73
CA ALA A 84 16.70 10.27 -8.31
C ALA A 84 18.21 10.19 -8.08
N ALA A 85 18.69 10.81 -7.00
CA ALA A 85 20.04 10.61 -6.51
C ALA A 85 20.27 9.15 -6.13
N GLU A 86 21.53 8.74 -5.97
CA GLU A 86 21.89 7.36 -5.61
C GLU A 86 21.28 6.91 -4.28
N ASP A 87 20.99 7.85 -3.37
CA ASP A 87 20.29 7.63 -2.11
C ASP A 87 18.75 7.56 -2.26
N GLY A 88 18.24 7.68 -3.50
CA GLY A 88 16.82 7.66 -3.83
C GLY A 88 16.11 9.00 -3.64
N THR A 89 16.82 10.07 -3.27
CA THR A 89 16.21 11.39 -3.02
C THR A 89 16.14 12.25 -4.28
N GLY A 90 15.22 13.22 -4.32
CA GLY A 90 15.18 14.25 -5.37
C GLY A 90 14.68 13.83 -6.75
N GLY A 91 14.20 12.59 -6.92
CA GLY A 91 13.67 12.10 -8.19
C GLY A 91 12.39 12.83 -8.64
N VAL A 92 12.24 13.00 -9.95
CA VAL A 92 11.02 13.53 -10.58
C VAL A 92 10.09 12.38 -10.91
N MET A 93 8.94 12.35 -10.22
CA MET A 93 7.86 11.42 -10.50
C MET A 93 6.83 12.07 -11.41
N VAL A 94 6.49 11.41 -12.52
CA VAL A 94 5.41 11.86 -13.41
C VAL A 94 4.48 10.69 -13.71
N PRO A 95 3.26 10.66 -13.13
CA PRO A 95 2.31 9.59 -13.38
C PRO A 95 1.88 9.52 -14.85
N LEU A 96 1.81 8.29 -15.36
CA LEU A 96 1.40 7.94 -16.72
C LEU A 96 0.21 6.98 -16.64
N LEU A 97 -0.90 7.35 -17.27
CA LEU A 97 -2.08 6.51 -17.42
C LEU A 97 -2.09 5.89 -18.81
N ILE A 98 -2.32 4.58 -18.87
CA ILE A 98 -2.43 3.80 -20.09
C ILE A 98 -3.83 3.20 -20.12
N THR A 99 -4.63 3.54 -21.14
CA THR A 99 -6.04 3.14 -21.20
C THR A 99 -6.46 2.68 -22.58
N GLY A 100 -7.52 1.87 -22.66
CA GLY A 100 -8.16 1.48 -23.92
C GLY A 100 -7.70 0.13 -24.46
N PRO A 101 -7.94 -0.18 -25.74
CA PRO A 101 -7.57 -1.46 -26.32
C PRO A 101 -6.07 -1.69 -26.27
N TRP A 102 -5.62 -2.87 -25.87
CA TRP A 102 -4.18 -3.17 -25.79
C TRP A 102 -3.46 -3.19 -27.15
N ALA A 103 -4.21 -3.20 -28.25
CA ALA A 103 -3.69 -3.13 -29.61
C ALA A 103 -3.43 -1.68 -30.06
N GLU A 104 -4.10 -0.72 -29.41
CA GLU A 104 -3.94 0.71 -29.65
C GLU A 104 -4.13 1.47 -28.32
N PRO A 105 -3.19 1.31 -27.38
CA PRO A 105 -3.28 1.93 -26.07
C PRO A 105 -3.17 3.45 -26.17
N ARG A 106 -3.92 4.16 -25.32
CA ARG A 106 -3.82 5.60 -25.16
C ARG A 106 -3.01 5.94 -23.93
N PHE A 107 -2.04 6.83 -24.09
CA PHE A 107 -1.13 7.26 -23.04
C PHE A 107 -1.39 8.71 -22.66
N ARG A 108 -1.44 8.99 -21.35
CA ARG A 108 -1.69 10.34 -20.82
C ARG A 108 -0.83 10.59 -19.59
N LEU A 109 -0.14 11.73 -19.56
CA LEU A 109 0.50 12.21 -18.33
C LEU A 109 -0.58 12.77 -17.40
N ASP A 110 -0.55 12.36 -16.13
CA ASP A 110 -1.49 12.80 -15.11
C ASP A 110 -0.82 13.83 -14.18
N LEU A 111 -0.52 15.00 -14.75
CA LEU A 111 0.06 16.13 -14.01
C LEU A 111 -0.97 16.77 -13.06
N GLU A 112 -2.24 16.75 -13.43
CA GLU A 112 -3.33 17.27 -12.61
C GLU A 112 -3.52 16.42 -11.36
N GLY A 113 -3.53 15.09 -11.51
CA GLY A 113 -3.58 14.15 -10.39
C GLY A 113 -2.36 14.27 -9.48
N LEU A 114 -1.16 14.41 -10.05
CA LEU A 114 0.06 14.65 -9.27
C LEU A 114 -0.03 15.94 -8.43
N ALA A 115 -0.48 17.05 -9.03
CA ALA A 115 -0.64 18.32 -8.33
C ALA A 115 -1.66 18.23 -7.20
N ARG A 116 -2.79 17.56 -7.46
CA ARG A 116 -3.82 17.29 -6.45
C ARG A 116 -3.29 16.45 -5.29
N GLU A 117 -2.59 15.36 -5.58
CA GLU A 117 -2.00 14.47 -4.57
C GLU A 117 -1.01 15.22 -3.67
N LYS A 118 -0.19 16.10 -4.25
CA LYS A 118 0.73 16.97 -3.49
C LYS A 118 -0.02 17.92 -2.56
N MET A 119 -1.06 18.59 -3.06
CA MET A 119 -1.87 19.50 -2.26
C MET A 119 -2.59 18.78 -1.12
N GLU A 120 -3.17 17.61 -1.39
CA GLU A 120 -3.83 16.78 -0.39
C GLU A 120 -2.85 16.28 0.69
N ALA A 121 -1.63 15.89 0.28
CA ALA A 121 -0.58 15.49 1.20
C ALA A 121 -0.14 16.64 2.12
N GLU A 122 0.03 17.85 1.59
CA GLU A 122 0.36 19.05 2.37
C GLU A 122 -0.75 19.41 3.36
N VAL A 123 -2.01 19.38 2.94
CA VAL A 123 -3.17 19.63 3.81
C VAL A 123 -3.22 18.59 4.94
N LYS A 124 -3.02 17.31 4.62
CA LYS A 124 -3.01 16.22 5.62
C LYS A 124 -1.84 16.36 6.60
N ALA A 125 -0.66 16.75 6.13
CA ALA A 125 0.50 16.99 6.99
C ALA A 125 0.24 18.18 7.94
N ALA A 126 -0.27 19.30 7.42
CA ALA A 126 -0.62 20.46 8.24
C ALA A 126 -1.71 20.14 9.27
N ALA A 127 -2.71 19.34 8.91
CA ALA A 127 -3.75 18.88 9.84
C ALA A 127 -3.15 18.00 10.96
N ALA A 128 -2.30 17.04 10.61
CA ALA A 128 -1.62 16.18 11.58
C ALA A 128 -0.73 16.98 12.55
N GLU A 129 0.00 17.99 12.05
CA GLU A 129 0.80 18.89 12.90
C GLU A 129 -0.06 19.75 13.83
N ALA A 130 -1.20 20.26 13.34
CA ALA A 130 -2.12 21.03 14.17
C ALA A 130 -2.74 20.16 15.28
N GLU A 131 -3.18 18.95 14.96
CA GLU A 131 -3.68 17.97 15.94
C GLU A 131 -2.62 17.61 16.97
N ALA A 132 -1.37 17.38 16.55
CA ALA A 132 -0.25 17.10 17.45
C ALA A 132 0.04 18.28 18.40
N ARG A 133 -0.03 19.52 17.91
CA ARG A 133 0.16 20.71 18.75
C ARG A 133 -0.98 20.89 19.75
N ILE A 134 -2.24 20.73 19.32
CA ILE A 134 -3.40 20.82 20.21
C ILE A 134 -3.32 19.74 21.30
N ARG A 135 -2.94 18.50 20.94
CA ARG A 135 -2.74 17.42 21.90
C ARG A 135 -1.66 17.76 22.92
N SER A 136 -0.50 18.23 22.46
CA SER A 136 0.61 18.59 23.35
C SER A 136 0.26 19.76 24.29
N GLU A 137 -0.49 20.76 23.82
CA GLU A 137 -0.96 21.85 24.67
C GLU A 137 -2.01 21.39 25.68
N LEU A 138 -2.90 20.47 25.30
CA LEU A 138 -3.89 19.89 26.21
C LEU A 138 -3.22 19.04 27.29
N GLU A 139 -2.23 18.22 26.93
CA GLU A 139 -1.44 17.41 27.86
C GLU A 139 -0.71 18.29 28.87
N LYS A 140 -0.03 19.36 28.42
CA LYS A 140 0.62 20.33 29.31
C LYS A 140 -0.36 20.99 30.28
N ARG A 141 -1.54 21.40 29.78
CA ARG A 141 -2.58 22.01 30.64
C ARG A 141 -3.18 21.02 31.62
N LEU A 142 -3.38 19.76 31.23
CA LEU A 142 -3.85 18.71 32.13
C LEU A 142 -2.81 18.42 33.23
N GLU A 143 -1.53 18.41 32.88
CA GLU A 143 -0.44 18.22 33.83
C GLU A 143 -0.32 19.41 34.81
N ASP A 144 -0.41 20.64 34.29
CA ASP A 144 -0.33 21.88 35.07
C ASP A 144 -1.54 22.10 36.01
N GLU A 145 -2.75 21.71 35.58
CA GLU A 145 -4.01 22.02 36.28
C GLU A 145 -4.55 20.86 37.15
N LEU A 146 -4.27 19.60 36.79
CA LEU A 146 -4.82 18.43 37.50
C LEU A 146 -3.76 17.59 38.24
N GLY A 147 -2.45 17.82 38.02
CA GLY A 147 -1.38 17.12 38.73
C GLY A 147 -1.39 15.59 38.55
N ILE A 148 -2.02 15.09 37.48
CA ILE A 148 -2.05 13.66 37.14
C ILE A 148 -0.98 13.41 36.08
N SER A 149 0.14 12.85 36.52
CA SER A 149 1.10 12.18 35.65
C SER A 149 0.48 10.86 35.17
N LEU A 150 0.13 10.74 33.89
CA LEU A 150 -0.02 9.44 33.25
C LEU A 150 1.37 8.89 32.99
N SER A 151 2.05 8.47 34.06
CA SER A 151 3.16 7.53 33.91
C SER A 151 2.54 6.24 33.37
N PRO A 152 3.06 5.64 32.28
CA PRO A 152 2.87 4.23 32.08
C PRO A 152 3.62 3.57 33.24
N ASP A 153 2.92 3.21 34.30
CA ASP A 153 3.52 2.37 35.34
C ASP A 153 4.09 1.13 34.64
N PRO A 154 5.41 0.86 34.75
CA PRO A 154 5.89 -0.47 34.44
C PRO A 154 5.20 -1.37 35.46
N VAL A 155 4.32 -2.24 34.98
CA VAL A 155 3.77 -3.34 35.77
C VAL A 155 4.91 -3.98 36.54
N GLU A 156 4.83 -3.88 37.86
CA GLU A 156 5.80 -4.48 38.77
C GLU A 156 5.99 -5.94 38.36
N GLU A 157 7.23 -6.26 38.02
CA GLU A 157 7.71 -7.63 37.83
C GLU A 157 7.54 -8.35 39.18
N ALA A 158 6.43 -9.06 39.31
CA ALA A 158 6.16 -9.92 40.44
C ALA A 158 7.23 -11.02 40.47
N VAL A 159 8.11 -10.92 41.47
CA VAL A 159 9.11 -11.91 41.84
C VAL A 159 8.42 -13.26 42.07
N VAL A 160 8.67 -14.21 41.17
CA VAL A 160 8.36 -15.63 41.37
C VAL A 160 9.61 -16.34 41.92
N PRO A 161 9.58 -16.87 43.16
CA PRO A 161 10.68 -17.71 43.63
C PRO A 161 10.59 -19.09 42.97
N GLU A 162 11.70 -19.47 42.36
CA GLU A 162 11.99 -20.78 41.79
C GLU A 162 12.05 -21.85 42.88
N ALA A 163 11.17 -22.85 42.84
CA ALA A 163 11.43 -24.18 43.40
C ALA A 163 10.47 -25.27 42.88
N LEU A 164 11.07 -26.22 42.17
CA LEU A 164 10.84 -27.68 42.20
C LEU A 164 9.54 -28.27 41.61
N ALA A 165 9.69 -28.94 40.47
CA ALA A 165 8.75 -29.88 39.85
C ALA A 165 8.69 -31.23 40.60
N PRO A 166 7.97 -32.27 40.13
CA PRO A 166 6.71 -32.35 39.36
C PRO A 166 5.69 -33.28 40.06
N GLU A 167 4.37 -33.11 39.88
CA GLU A 167 3.46 -34.28 39.82
C GLU A 167 2.22 -33.98 38.98
N THR A 168 1.92 -34.96 38.14
CA THR A 168 0.73 -35.18 37.32
C THR A 168 -0.58 -34.83 38.02
N LEU A 169 -1.56 -34.30 37.27
CA LEU A 169 -2.93 -34.82 37.17
C LEU A 169 -3.83 -33.87 36.33
N LEU A 170 -4.31 -34.41 35.20
CA LEU A 170 -5.58 -34.14 34.52
C LEU A 170 -5.80 -32.77 33.85
N ASP A 171 -5.98 -32.82 32.52
CA ASP A 171 -6.58 -31.80 31.68
C ASP A 171 -7.88 -31.22 32.27
N PRO A 172 -8.13 -29.93 32.02
CA PRO A 172 -9.19 -29.62 31.07
C PRO A 172 -8.72 -28.64 30.00
N VAL A 173 -8.92 -29.02 28.74
CA VAL A 173 -8.85 -28.15 27.57
C VAL A 173 -9.86 -27.01 27.76
N ALA A 174 -9.36 -25.80 28.03
CA ALA A 174 -10.16 -24.59 27.84
C ALA A 174 -10.40 -24.41 26.31
N PRO A 175 -11.64 -24.17 25.87
CA PRO A 175 -11.92 -23.95 24.45
C PRO A 175 -11.17 -22.69 23.97
N LYS A 176 -10.66 -22.74 22.74
CA LYS A 176 -9.92 -21.63 22.18
C LYS A 176 -10.88 -20.45 21.99
N PRO A 177 -10.41 -19.20 22.12
CA PRO A 177 -11.25 -17.99 22.03
C PRO A 177 -12.01 -17.85 20.70
N GLU A 178 -11.56 -18.56 19.66
CA GLU A 178 -12.20 -18.68 18.36
C GLU A 178 -13.53 -19.46 18.40
N ASP A 179 -13.66 -20.50 19.24
CA ASP A 179 -14.89 -21.28 19.38
C ASP A 179 -15.99 -20.52 20.14
N VAL A 180 -15.59 -19.63 21.05
CA VAL A 180 -16.52 -18.83 21.89
C VAL A 180 -17.19 -17.73 21.05
N LEU A 181 -16.46 -17.18 20.07
CA LEU A 181 -17.00 -16.17 19.15
C LEU A 181 -17.99 -16.76 18.13
N GLU A 182 -17.75 -17.98 17.64
CA GLU A 182 -18.69 -18.64 16.72
C GLU A 182 -20.01 -19.00 17.41
N ASP A 183 -19.97 -19.42 18.67
CA ASP A 183 -21.18 -19.72 19.46
C ASP A 183 -22.01 -18.46 19.75
N GLU A 184 -21.38 -17.32 20.04
CA GLU A 184 -22.11 -16.05 20.21
C GLU A 184 -22.71 -15.54 18.89
N ALA A 185 -21.96 -15.65 17.78
CA ALA A 185 -22.44 -15.25 16.46
C ALA A 185 -23.64 -16.10 16.00
N ARG A 186 -23.60 -17.42 16.24
CA ARG A 186 -24.70 -18.33 15.92
C ARG A 186 -25.95 -18.01 16.74
N LYS A 187 -25.81 -17.72 18.03
CA LYS A 187 -26.91 -17.39 18.93
C LYS A 187 -27.58 -16.06 18.58
N ALA A 188 -26.80 -15.07 18.14
CA ALA A 188 -27.31 -13.80 17.62
C ALA A 188 -28.07 -13.97 16.30
N LEU A 189 -27.61 -14.87 15.43
CA LEU A 189 -28.29 -15.16 14.16
C LEU A 189 -29.63 -15.88 14.37
N GLU A 190 -29.70 -16.85 15.28
CA GLU A 190 -30.95 -17.56 15.62
C GLU A 190 -31.99 -16.63 16.26
N ALA A 191 -31.57 -15.67 17.07
CA ALA A 191 -32.47 -14.67 17.66
C ALA A 191 -33.11 -13.74 16.61
N ILE A 192 -32.41 -13.49 15.50
CA ILE A 192 -32.90 -12.65 14.40
C ILE A 192 -33.77 -13.45 13.42
N LEU A 193 -33.47 -14.74 13.22
CA LEU A 193 -34.18 -15.60 12.26
C LEU A 193 -35.37 -16.37 12.85
N GLY A 194 -35.46 -16.52 14.18
CA GLY A 194 -36.51 -17.28 14.87
C GLY A 194 -37.72 -16.47 15.34
N GLY A 195 -37.82 -15.18 14.98
CA GLY A 195 -38.94 -14.32 15.36
C GLY A 195 -40.13 -14.42 14.41
N ASN A 196 -41.00 -15.42 14.60
CA ASN A 196 -42.40 -15.44 14.15
C ASN A 196 -43.28 -16.19 15.15
#